data_AF-A0A7J2RCG3-F1
#
_entry.id   AF-A0A7J2RCG3-F1
#
_cell.length_a   1.000
_cell.length_b   1.000
_cell.length_c   1.000
_cell.angle_alpha   90.00
_cell.angle_beta   90.00
_cell.angle_gamma   90.00
#
_symmetry.space_group_name_H-M   'P 1'
#
loop_
_entity.id
_entity.type
_entity.pdbx_description
1 polymer ?
#
loop_
_entity_poly.entity_id
_entity_poly.type
_entity_poly.pdbx_seq_one_letter_code
_entity_poly.pdbx_strand_id
1 'polypeptide(L)'
;MSKLNIEFLLETPAKGVLEKIQDKFDQLVGQVEIYLDLEPFTENVKIILCKDPVSRQLKKVDIFNIGVNRCTQDGVLIIKIKENYKKFLNFILLREIFNLFVPSKVKNYEIVQIVINQIIMTQLAKSAFLNEWREIIREKLEDHDIFSTGVSRLSSVDRLEHFFNYISSNNQQNPIQFFFKYLNENYSIISDRYEDFEDIFFLEFTNFRIYNDDLIETIRCIIEIFYKVKTYTNILNYKTYFQEFKKSGELETGLSLRKFTINMNWVKKNSYIAPSYQLNWNTINVSVIVLFLRFNPLLDKAKIYKMVNQFPFFISPKFSHDSFALNVSGYVVIPTIYLNDFNKFLERLEEFGYLIRHHCLLINTH
;
A
#
# COMPACT_ATOMS: atom_id res chain seq x y z
N MET A 1 -0.20 -24.41 7.78
CA MET A 1 -1.15 -23.28 7.76
C MET A 1 -2.51 -23.82 8.17
N SER A 2 -3.20 -23.18 9.11
CA SER A 2 -4.58 -23.53 9.46
C SER A 2 -5.48 -23.26 8.25
N LYS A 3 -6.19 -24.28 7.78
CA LYS A 3 -7.23 -24.13 6.76
C LYS A 3 -8.53 -23.88 7.50
N LEU A 4 -9.28 -22.84 7.12
CA LEU A 4 -10.59 -22.59 7.71
C LEU A 4 -11.49 -23.81 7.40
N ASN A 5 -11.99 -24.49 8.43
CA ASN A 5 -12.79 -25.70 8.26
C ASN A 5 -14.28 -25.34 8.16
N ILE A 6 -14.74 -25.00 6.96
CA ILE A 6 -16.15 -24.65 6.67
C ILE A 6 -16.91 -25.76 5.96
N GLU A 7 -16.39 -27.00 5.90
CA GLU A 7 -17.05 -28.08 5.17
C GLU A 7 -18.45 -28.40 5.75
N PHE A 8 -18.62 -28.26 7.07
CA PHE A 8 -19.93 -28.41 7.72
C PHE A 8 -20.98 -27.36 7.27
N LEU A 9 -20.55 -26.20 6.77
CA LEU A 9 -21.47 -25.22 6.17
C LEU A 9 -21.98 -25.69 4.80
N LEU A 10 -21.18 -26.48 4.07
CA LEU A 10 -21.55 -27.01 2.75
C LEU A 10 -22.47 -28.24 2.86
N GLU A 11 -22.34 -29.01 3.96
CA GLU A 11 -23.07 -30.27 4.16
C GLU A 11 -24.39 -30.14 4.92
N THR A 12 -24.64 -29.02 5.63
CA THR A 12 -25.88 -28.90 6.40
C THR A 12 -27.05 -28.44 5.52
N PRO A 13 -28.16 -29.21 5.40
CA PRO A 13 -29.38 -28.71 4.76
C PRO A 13 -29.92 -27.49 5.50
N ALA A 14 -30.40 -26.49 4.75
CA ALA A 14 -30.90 -25.21 5.26
C ALA A 14 -32.05 -25.32 6.30
N LYS A 15 -32.64 -26.51 6.51
CA LYS A 15 -33.61 -26.77 7.59
C LYS A 15 -32.93 -26.90 8.97
N GLY A 16 -31.83 -27.64 9.09
CA GLY A 16 -31.13 -27.85 10.36
C GLY A 16 -30.28 -26.66 10.84
N VAL A 17 -29.99 -25.71 9.95
CA VAL A 17 -29.27 -24.46 10.30
C VAL A 17 -30.18 -23.49 11.06
N LEU A 18 -31.50 -23.51 10.84
CA LEU A 18 -32.41 -22.52 11.43
C LEU A 18 -32.65 -22.73 12.93
N GLU A 19 -32.68 -23.98 13.40
CA GLU A 19 -33.03 -24.30 14.80
C GLU A 19 -31.85 -24.09 15.77
N LYS A 20 -30.62 -24.00 15.28
CA LYS A 20 -29.38 -23.82 16.06
C LYS A 20 -28.47 -22.75 15.46
N ILE A 21 -29.06 -21.69 14.91
CA ILE A 21 -28.32 -20.68 14.16
C ILE A 21 -27.28 -19.95 15.03
N GLN A 22 -27.60 -19.71 16.31
CA GLN A 22 -26.69 -19.08 17.26
C GLN A 22 -25.50 -20.01 17.57
N ASP A 23 -25.74 -21.27 17.97
CA ASP A 23 -24.67 -22.23 18.27
C ASP A 23 -23.68 -22.39 17.10
N LYS A 24 -24.20 -22.42 15.87
CA LYS A 24 -23.38 -22.51 14.66
C LYS A 24 -22.60 -21.23 14.40
N PHE A 25 -23.21 -20.08 14.65
CA PHE A 25 -22.52 -18.79 14.54
C PHE A 25 -21.35 -18.73 15.51
N ASP A 26 -21.57 -19.07 16.79
CA ASP A 26 -20.54 -19.04 17.82
C ASP A 26 -19.40 -20.03 17.52
N GLN A 27 -19.74 -21.24 17.03
CA GLN A 27 -18.75 -22.21 16.58
C GLN A 27 -17.90 -21.68 15.41
N LEU A 28 -18.53 -21.03 14.43
CA LEU A 28 -17.82 -20.44 13.30
C LEU A 28 -16.95 -19.25 13.71
N VAL A 29 -17.41 -18.42 14.65
CA VAL A 29 -16.62 -17.31 15.20
C VAL A 29 -15.32 -17.85 15.77
N GLY A 30 -15.37 -18.88 16.63
CA GLY A 30 -14.16 -19.48 17.21
C GLY A 30 -13.23 -20.10 16.16
N GLN A 31 -13.77 -20.68 15.08
CA GLN A 31 -12.92 -21.18 13.99
C GLN A 31 -12.27 -20.06 13.18
N VAL A 32 -12.99 -18.96 12.93
CA VAL A 32 -12.45 -17.79 12.23
C VAL A 32 -11.40 -17.10 13.09
N GLU A 33 -11.62 -17.01 14.41
CA GLU A 33 -10.65 -16.48 15.38
C GLU A 33 -9.31 -17.26 15.32
N ILE A 34 -9.37 -18.59 15.42
CA ILE A 34 -8.18 -19.46 15.28
C ILE A 34 -7.55 -19.34 13.88
N TYR A 35 -8.38 -19.22 12.85
CA TYR A 35 -7.89 -19.09 11.48
C TYR A 35 -7.22 -17.74 11.21
N LEU A 36 -7.73 -16.64 11.76
CA LEU A 36 -7.18 -15.30 11.58
C LEU A 36 -6.02 -15.01 12.56
N ASP A 37 -5.96 -15.72 13.69
CA ASP A 37 -5.03 -15.45 14.78
C ASP A 37 -5.19 -14.01 15.28
N LEU A 38 -6.45 -13.64 15.54
CA LEU A 38 -6.92 -12.31 15.95
C LEU A 38 -8.16 -12.45 16.82
N GLU A 39 -8.33 -11.55 17.80
CA GLU A 39 -9.55 -11.42 18.61
C GLU A 39 -10.60 -10.55 17.89
N PRO A 40 -11.91 -10.84 18.04
CA PRO A 40 -12.96 -10.02 17.45
C PRO A 40 -13.11 -8.68 18.21
N PHE A 41 -13.40 -7.59 17.49
CA PHE A 41 -13.72 -6.29 18.08
C PHE A 41 -15.12 -6.24 18.72
N THR A 42 -15.96 -7.24 18.46
CA THR A 42 -17.32 -7.33 18.98
C THR A 42 -17.61 -8.77 19.38
N GLU A 43 -17.62 -9.01 20.69
CA GLU A 43 -17.76 -10.36 21.27
C GLU A 43 -19.24 -10.74 21.47
N ASN A 44 -20.08 -9.78 21.87
CA ASN A 44 -21.48 -10.04 22.20
C ASN A 44 -22.38 -9.89 20.95
N VAL A 45 -22.69 -11.01 20.30
CA VAL A 45 -23.50 -11.04 19.07
C VAL A 45 -24.70 -11.98 19.21
N LYS A 46 -25.87 -11.51 18.78
CA LYS A 46 -27.11 -12.29 18.74
C LYS A 46 -27.65 -12.36 17.31
N ILE A 47 -27.88 -13.58 16.81
CA ILE A 47 -28.46 -13.83 15.49
C ILE A 47 -29.96 -14.11 15.61
N ILE A 48 -30.76 -13.41 14.81
CA ILE A 48 -32.22 -13.58 14.77
C ILE A 48 -32.68 -13.69 13.32
N LEU A 49 -33.60 -14.60 13.05
CA LEU A 49 -34.30 -14.67 11.76
C LEU A 49 -35.58 -13.84 11.83
N CYS A 50 -35.78 -12.96 10.84
CA CYS A 50 -36.93 -12.07 10.81
C CYS A 50 -37.74 -12.25 9.52
N LYS A 51 -39.07 -12.29 9.69
CA LYS A 51 -40.08 -12.21 8.64
C LYS A 51 -40.32 -10.75 8.25
N ASP A 52 -39.28 -10.04 7.85
CA ASP A 52 -39.49 -8.68 7.32
C ASP A 52 -40.04 -8.76 5.89
N PRO A 53 -41.13 -8.05 5.55
CA PRO A 53 -41.56 -7.93 4.17
C PRO A 53 -40.47 -7.21 3.36
N VAL A 54 -40.24 -7.68 2.13
CA VAL A 54 -39.25 -7.09 1.23
C VAL A 54 -39.58 -5.60 1.06
N SER A 55 -38.70 -4.73 1.57
CA SER A 55 -38.69 -3.35 1.11
C SER A 55 -38.55 -3.38 -0.41
N ARG A 56 -39.57 -2.88 -1.12
CA ARG A 56 -39.58 -2.80 -2.60
C ARG A 56 -38.43 -1.94 -3.17
N GLN A 57 -37.57 -1.38 -2.32
CA GLN A 57 -36.37 -0.62 -2.68
C GLN A 57 -35.08 -1.45 -2.56
N LEU A 58 -35.04 -2.63 -3.19
CA LEU A 58 -33.80 -3.39 -3.42
C LEU A 58 -32.69 -2.54 -4.08
N LYS A 59 -33.07 -1.46 -4.77
CA LYS A 59 -32.16 -0.52 -5.46
C LYS A 59 -31.33 0.39 -4.55
N LYS A 60 -31.59 0.45 -3.23
CA LYS A 60 -30.84 1.34 -2.30
C LYS A 60 -30.06 0.60 -1.21
N VAL A 61 -30.00 -0.73 -1.28
CA VAL A 61 -29.34 -1.54 -0.24
C VAL A 61 -27.87 -1.71 -0.62
N ASP A 62 -26.98 -1.07 0.14
CA ASP A 62 -25.52 -1.27 0.10
C ASP A 62 -25.15 -2.77 0.18
N ILE A 63 -24.07 -3.18 -0.50
CA ILE A 63 -23.49 -4.53 -0.47
C ILE A 63 -23.30 -5.07 0.96
N PHE A 64 -23.00 -4.18 1.91
CA PHE A 64 -22.88 -4.52 3.32
C PHE A 64 -24.21 -4.99 3.96
N ASN A 65 -25.35 -4.51 3.47
CA ASN A 65 -26.66 -4.68 4.08
C ASN A 65 -27.55 -5.70 3.36
N ILE A 66 -27.02 -6.41 2.35
CA ILE A 66 -27.77 -7.44 1.63
C ILE A 66 -28.26 -8.52 2.61
N GLY A 67 -29.57 -8.69 2.70
CA GLY A 67 -30.23 -9.74 3.49
C GLY A 67 -30.19 -9.58 5.02
N VAL A 68 -29.65 -8.48 5.55
CA VAL A 68 -29.44 -8.29 7.00
C VAL A 68 -29.80 -6.88 7.45
N ASN A 69 -30.34 -6.77 8.66
CA ASN A 69 -30.41 -5.52 9.42
C ASN A 69 -29.60 -5.68 10.72
N ARG A 70 -28.86 -4.65 11.13
CA ARG A 70 -28.03 -4.67 12.35
C ARG A 70 -28.49 -3.58 13.30
N CYS A 71 -28.53 -3.88 14.60
CA CYS A 71 -28.76 -2.88 15.63
C CYS A 71 -28.02 -3.27 16.91
N THR A 72 -27.53 -2.28 17.65
CA THR A 72 -26.91 -2.51 18.97
C THR A 72 -27.92 -2.18 20.05
N GLN A 73 -28.13 -3.11 20.99
CA GLN A 73 -28.99 -2.93 22.16
C GLN A 73 -28.24 -3.42 23.39
N ASP A 74 -28.09 -2.58 24.41
CA ASP A 74 -27.44 -2.91 25.69
C ASP A 74 -26.05 -3.55 25.53
N GLY A 75 -25.25 -3.07 24.57
CA GLY A 75 -23.91 -3.59 24.29
C GLY A 75 -23.88 -4.90 23.50
N VAL A 76 -25.03 -5.43 23.09
CA VAL A 76 -25.15 -6.63 22.24
C VAL A 76 -25.44 -6.22 20.80
N LEU A 77 -24.64 -6.72 19.85
CA LEU A 77 -24.89 -6.57 18.42
C LEU A 77 -25.96 -7.58 17.99
N ILE A 78 -27.13 -7.10 17.61
CA ILE A 78 -28.22 -7.92 17.10
C ILE A 78 -28.19 -7.89 15.57
N ILE A 79 -28.02 -9.07 14.99
CA ILE A 79 -28.00 -9.28 13.55
C ILE A 79 -29.29 -9.99 13.15
N LYS A 80 -30.14 -9.27 12.42
CA LYS A 80 -31.44 -9.75 11.94
C LYS A 80 -31.32 -10.19 10.49
N ILE A 81 -31.32 -11.49 10.24
CA ILE A 81 -31.26 -12.08 8.91
C ILE A 81 -32.68 -12.22 8.35
N LYS A 82 -32.92 -11.67 7.17
CA LYS A 82 -34.25 -11.69 6.54
C LYS A 82 -34.53 -13.08 5.97
N GLU A 83 -35.69 -13.65 6.29
CA GLU A 83 -36.02 -15.04 5.96
C GLU A 83 -36.04 -15.30 4.43
N ASN A 84 -36.36 -14.28 3.62
CA ASN A 84 -36.30 -14.36 2.16
C ASN A 84 -34.88 -14.53 1.60
N TYR A 85 -33.83 -14.27 2.40
CA TYR A 85 -32.43 -14.51 2.04
C TYR A 85 -31.89 -15.84 2.57
N LYS A 86 -32.74 -16.73 3.10
CA LYS A 86 -32.34 -18.02 3.66
C LYS A 86 -31.48 -18.87 2.69
N LYS A 87 -31.67 -18.75 1.37
CA LYS A 87 -30.84 -19.47 0.38
C LYS A 87 -29.36 -19.06 0.43
N PHE A 88 -29.06 -17.84 0.88
CA PHE A 88 -27.71 -17.29 1.02
C PHE A 88 -27.22 -17.25 2.47
N LEU A 89 -27.85 -18.01 3.37
CA LEU A 89 -27.57 -17.93 4.79
C LEU A 89 -26.08 -18.12 5.11
N ASN A 90 -25.40 -19.07 4.47
CA ASN A 90 -23.97 -19.30 4.69
C ASN A 90 -23.09 -18.12 4.28
N PHE A 91 -23.41 -17.46 3.16
CA PHE A 91 -22.69 -16.26 2.70
C PHE A 91 -22.88 -15.12 3.70
N ILE A 92 -24.12 -14.92 4.14
CA ILE A 92 -24.47 -13.90 5.13
C ILE A 92 -23.74 -14.16 6.45
N LEU A 93 -23.81 -15.38 7.00
CA LEU A 93 -23.17 -15.73 8.27
C LEU A 93 -21.66 -15.46 8.21
N LEU A 94 -20.96 -15.95 7.18
CA LEU A 94 -19.52 -15.68 7.04
C LEU A 94 -19.22 -14.19 6.89
N ARG A 95 -20.03 -13.43 6.15
CA ARG A 95 -19.89 -11.96 6.05
C ARG A 95 -19.97 -11.30 7.41
N GLU A 96 -20.96 -11.67 8.21
CA GLU A 96 -21.15 -11.10 9.53
C GLU A 96 -20.00 -11.44 10.48
N ILE A 97 -19.53 -12.68 10.43
CA ILE A 97 -18.40 -13.15 11.26
C ILE A 97 -17.12 -12.42 10.91
N PHE A 98 -16.74 -12.37 9.62
CA PHE A 98 -15.55 -11.62 9.20
C PHE A 98 -15.62 -10.15 9.61
N ASN A 99 -16.82 -9.55 9.57
CA ASN A 99 -17.04 -8.18 10.01
C ASN A 99 -16.91 -7.95 11.53
N LEU A 100 -16.83 -9.00 12.36
CA LEU A 100 -16.48 -8.87 13.78
C LEU A 100 -14.99 -8.58 13.98
N PHE A 101 -14.14 -8.96 13.02
CA PHE A 101 -12.68 -8.76 13.06
C PHE A 101 -12.24 -7.47 12.34
N VAL A 102 -13.19 -6.59 12.00
CA VAL A 102 -12.92 -5.33 11.30
C VAL A 102 -13.10 -4.15 12.26
N PRO A 103 -12.11 -3.23 12.36
CA PRO A 103 -12.25 -2.03 13.18
C PRO A 103 -13.44 -1.17 12.77
N SER A 104 -14.19 -0.66 13.75
CA SER A 104 -15.43 0.12 13.52
C SER A 104 -15.24 1.32 12.59
N LYS A 105 -14.05 1.95 12.61
CA LYS A 105 -13.72 3.12 11.76
C LYS A 105 -13.73 2.82 10.26
N VAL A 106 -13.32 1.61 9.87
CA VAL A 106 -13.18 1.20 8.45
C VAL A 106 -14.23 0.17 8.05
N LYS A 107 -15.02 -0.33 9.00
CA LYS A 107 -16.05 -1.37 8.78
C LYS A 107 -17.07 -1.01 7.71
N ASN A 108 -17.44 0.26 7.57
CA ASN A 108 -18.42 0.68 6.56
C ASN A 108 -17.78 1.11 5.23
N TYR A 109 -16.46 0.95 5.06
CA TYR A 109 -15.82 1.29 3.80
C TYR A 109 -16.16 0.25 2.75
N GLU A 110 -16.66 0.71 1.60
CA GLU A 110 -17.11 -0.14 0.49
C GLU A 110 -16.00 -1.10 0.06
N ILE A 111 -14.77 -0.62 -0.12
CA ILE A 111 -13.63 -1.46 -0.53
C ILE A 111 -13.34 -2.60 0.45
N VAL A 112 -13.48 -2.36 1.76
CA VAL A 112 -13.34 -3.40 2.79
C VAL A 112 -14.43 -4.46 2.61
N GLN A 113 -15.65 -4.03 2.31
CA GLN A 113 -16.77 -4.93 2.07
C GLN A 113 -16.64 -5.69 0.74
N ILE A 114 -16.04 -5.11 -0.29
CA ILE A 114 -15.69 -5.80 -1.55
C ILE A 114 -14.69 -6.92 -1.27
N VAL A 115 -13.60 -6.62 -0.53
CA VAL A 115 -12.60 -7.62 -0.17
C VAL A 115 -13.21 -8.74 0.67
N ILE A 116 -14.03 -8.43 1.68
CA ILE A 116 -14.74 -9.43 2.49
C ILE A 116 -15.65 -10.32 1.63
N ASN A 117 -16.43 -9.74 0.71
CA ASN A 117 -17.24 -10.53 -0.20
C ASN A 117 -16.39 -11.47 -1.07
N GLN A 118 -15.24 -11.00 -1.55
CA GLN A 118 -14.32 -11.85 -2.31
C GLN A 118 -13.78 -13.01 -1.47
N ILE A 119 -13.39 -12.74 -0.22
CA ILE A 119 -12.95 -13.76 0.74
C ILE A 119 -14.05 -14.83 0.92
N ILE A 120 -15.29 -14.42 1.13
CA ILE A 120 -16.42 -15.35 1.31
C ILE A 120 -16.65 -16.19 0.05
N MET A 121 -16.59 -15.57 -1.14
CA MET A 121 -16.75 -16.30 -2.41
C MET A 121 -15.64 -17.33 -2.62
N THR A 122 -14.39 -17.00 -2.27
CA THR A 122 -13.27 -17.96 -2.29
C THR A 122 -13.48 -19.10 -1.30
N GLN A 123 -13.94 -18.80 -0.08
CA GLN A 123 -14.20 -19.81 0.95
C GLN A 123 -15.37 -20.73 0.58
N LEU A 124 -16.47 -20.17 0.06
CA LEU A 124 -17.66 -20.89 -0.38
C LEU A 124 -17.63 -21.28 -1.86
N ALA A 125 -16.44 -21.46 -2.46
CA ALA A 125 -16.29 -21.76 -3.88
C ALA A 125 -17.03 -23.02 -4.36
N LYS A 126 -17.31 -23.96 -3.45
CA LYS A 126 -18.08 -25.20 -3.72
C LYS A 126 -19.60 -25.07 -3.52
N SER A 127 -20.09 -23.90 -3.11
CA SER A 127 -21.52 -23.70 -2.85
C SER A 127 -22.32 -23.66 -4.16
N ALA A 128 -23.48 -24.32 -4.17
CA ALA A 128 -24.40 -24.29 -5.31
C ALA A 128 -24.94 -22.88 -5.63
N PHE A 129 -24.93 -21.97 -4.65
CA PHE A 129 -25.47 -20.61 -4.78
C PHE A 129 -24.41 -19.55 -5.08
N LEU A 130 -23.15 -19.95 -5.33
CA LEU A 130 -22.03 -19.02 -5.57
C LEU A 130 -22.31 -18.06 -6.73
N ASN A 131 -22.74 -18.58 -7.87
CA ASN A 131 -23.00 -17.75 -9.05
C ASN A 131 -24.14 -16.77 -8.82
N GLU A 132 -25.24 -17.21 -8.19
CA GLU A 132 -26.34 -16.30 -7.85
C GLU A 132 -25.92 -15.20 -6.87
N TRP A 133 -25.08 -15.52 -5.89
CA TRP A 133 -24.54 -14.53 -4.96
C TRP A 133 -23.63 -13.53 -5.68
N ARG A 134 -22.74 -14.01 -6.55
CA ARG A 134 -21.84 -13.19 -7.37
C ARG A 134 -22.60 -12.19 -8.23
N GLU A 135 -23.67 -12.62 -8.90
CA GLU A 135 -24.51 -11.73 -9.72
C GLU A 135 -25.17 -10.63 -8.87
N ILE A 136 -25.66 -10.95 -7.67
CA ILE A 136 -26.23 -9.95 -6.76
C ILE A 136 -25.20 -8.89 -6.36
N ILE A 137 -23.95 -9.30 -6.09
CA ILE A 137 -22.87 -8.37 -5.76
C ILE A 137 -22.51 -7.50 -6.97
N ARG A 138 -22.39 -8.10 -8.17
CA ARG A 138 -22.06 -7.38 -9.40
C ARG A 138 -23.13 -6.37 -9.81
N GLU A 139 -24.41 -6.76 -9.81
CA GLU A 139 -25.54 -5.87 -10.11
C GLU A 139 -25.53 -4.62 -9.20
N LYS A 140 -25.13 -4.78 -7.94
CA LYS A 140 -25.03 -3.68 -6.99
C LYS A 140 -23.88 -2.72 -7.30
N LEU A 141 -22.74 -3.23 -7.74
CA LEU A 141 -21.59 -2.41 -8.12
C LEU A 141 -21.90 -1.61 -9.40
N GLU A 142 -22.51 -2.25 -10.40
CA GLU A 142 -22.93 -1.61 -11.67
C GLU A 142 -23.93 -0.45 -11.44
N ASP A 143 -24.89 -0.60 -10.53
CA ASP A 143 -25.86 0.45 -10.20
C ASP A 143 -25.21 1.68 -9.53
N HIS A 144 -24.12 1.49 -8.76
CA HIS A 144 -23.35 2.58 -8.15
C HIS A 144 -22.42 3.28 -9.16
N ASP A 145 -22.23 2.72 -10.36
CA ASP A 145 -21.26 3.12 -11.39
C ASP A 145 -21.76 4.16 -12.41
N ILE A 146 -23.02 4.60 -12.36
CA ILE A 146 -23.56 5.58 -13.33
C ILE A 146 -22.89 6.97 -13.18
N PHE A 147 -22.27 7.26 -12.04
CA PHE A 147 -21.67 8.58 -11.75
C PHE A 147 -20.13 8.66 -11.87
N SER A 148 -19.41 7.55 -12.00
CA SER A 148 -17.95 7.52 -12.16
C SER A 148 -17.52 6.35 -13.04
N THR A 149 -16.84 6.64 -14.15
CA THR A 149 -16.27 5.70 -15.16
C THR A 149 -16.17 4.23 -14.70
N GLY A 150 -17.23 3.45 -14.91
CA GLY A 150 -17.51 2.13 -14.30
C GLY A 150 -16.55 0.96 -14.60
N VAL A 151 -15.37 1.21 -15.14
CA VAL A 151 -14.36 0.17 -15.41
C VAL A 151 -13.51 -0.11 -14.17
N SER A 152 -13.35 0.85 -13.26
CA SER A 152 -12.44 0.71 -12.11
C SER A 152 -12.95 -0.29 -11.07
N ARG A 153 -14.23 -0.23 -10.67
CA ARG A 153 -14.75 -1.06 -9.57
C ARG A 153 -14.89 -2.54 -9.92
N LEU A 154 -15.41 -2.84 -11.10
CA LEU A 154 -15.46 -4.22 -11.61
C LEU A 154 -14.04 -4.79 -11.76
N SER A 155 -13.06 -3.95 -12.15
CA SER A 155 -11.66 -4.39 -12.22
C SER A 155 -11.09 -4.77 -10.85
N SER A 156 -11.52 -4.14 -9.75
CA SER A 156 -11.11 -4.51 -8.39
C SER A 156 -11.60 -5.91 -8.00
N VAL A 157 -12.86 -6.24 -8.31
CA VAL A 157 -13.41 -7.58 -8.06
C VAL A 157 -12.62 -8.64 -8.82
N ASP A 158 -12.38 -8.41 -10.11
CA ASP A 158 -11.66 -9.36 -10.96
C ASP A 158 -10.17 -9.51 -10.53
N ARG A 159 -9.52 -8.41 -10.11
CA ARG A 159 -8.16 -8.43 -9.55
C ARG A 159 -8.09 -9.21 -8.24
N LEU A 160 -9.02 -8.97 -7.32
CA LEU A 160 -9.08 -9.68 -6.04
C LEU A 160 -9.40 -11.16 -6.24
N GLU A 161 -10.29 -11.51 -7.18
CA GLU A 161 -10.57 -12.91 -7.53
C GLU A 161 -9.30 -13.62 -8.00
N HIS A 162 -8.57 -13.00 -8.93
CA HIS A 162 -7.29 -13.54 -9.37
C HIS A 162 -6.29 -13.65 -8.21
N PHE A 163 -6.19 -12.63 -7.35
CA PHE A 163 -5.26 -12.61 -6.23
C PHE A 163 -5.49 -13.74 -5.22
N PHE A 164 -6.72 -13.89 -4.70
CA PHE A 164 -7.04 -14.91 -3.70
C PHE A 164 -6.94 -16.33 -4.28
N ASN A 165 -7.31 -16.52 -5.56
CA ASN A 165 -7.19 -17.81 -6.24
C ASN A 165 -5.72 -18.15 -6.53
N TYR A 166 -4.92 -17.21 -7.03
CA TYR A 166 -3.51 -17.43 -7.36
C TYR A 166 -2.69 -17.78 -6.11
N ILE A 167 -2.87 -17.03 -5.01
CA ILE A 167 -2.05 -17.24 -3.80
C ILE A 167 -2.45 -18.49 -3.02
N SER A 168 -3.71 -18.93 -3.08
CA SER A 168 -4.10 -20.21 -2.48
C SER A 168 -3.35 -21.42 -3.08
N SER A 169 -2.78 -21.29 -4.28
CA SER A 169 -1.97 -22.32 -4.93
C SER A 169 -0.46 -22.26 -4.59
N ASN A 170 0.02 -21.15 -4.04
CA ASN A 170 1.43 -20.92 -3.69
C ASN A 170 1.55 -20.80 -2.17
N ASN A 171 2.12 -21.80 -1.48
CA ASN A 171 2.26 -21.98 -0.02
C ASN A 171 3.03 -20.87 0.75
N GLN A 172 2.91 -19.61 0.37
CA GLN A 172 3.85 -18.54 0.69
C GLN A 172 3.36 -17.61 1.80
N GLN A 173 2.05 -17.32 1.87
CA GLN A 173 1.38 -16.67 3.01
C GLN A 173 -0.14 -16.68 2.78
N ASN A 174 -0.94 -16.64 3.83
CA ASN A 174 -2.40 -16.58 3.69
C ASN A 174 -2.85 -15.12 3.49
N PRO A 175 -3.36 -14.74 2.31
CA PRO A 175 -3.75 -13.36 2.00
C PRO A 175 -4.93 -12.87 2.85
N ILE A 176 -5.77 -13.80 3.33
CA ILE A 176 -6.91 -13.48 4.19
C ILE A 176 -6.42 -13.07 5.57
N GLN A 177 -5.52 -13.85 6.18
CA GLN A 177 -4.90 -13.51 7.47
C GLN A 177 -4.19 -12.16 7.40
N PHE A 178 -3.41 -11.92 6.34
CA PHE A 178 -2.70 -10.65 6.15
C PHE A 178 -3.68 -9.48 6.09
N PHE A 179 -4.77 -9.58 5.34
CA PHE A 179 -5.78 -8.52 5.24
C PHE A 179 -6.31 -8.09 6.61
N PHE A 180 -6.74 -9.04 7.45
CA PHE A 180 -7.28 -8.68 8.78
C PHE A 180 -6.20 -8.13 9.72
N LYS A 181 -4.98 -8.69 9.70
CA LYS A 181 -3.86 -8.15 10.50
C LYS A 181 -3.49 -6.74 10.07
N TYR A 182 -3.39 -6.50 8.76
CA TYR A 182 -3.09 -5.19 8.19
C TYR A 182 -4.15 -4.15 8.57
N LEU A 183 -5.45 -4.49 8.46
CA LEU A 183 -6.54 -3.63 8.91
C LEU A 183 -6.43 -3.28 10.40
N ASN A 184 -6.15 -4.28 11.25
CA ASN A 184 -6.04 -4.09 12.69
C ASN A 184 -4.88 -3.13 13.05
N GLU A 185 -3.74 -3.25 12.37
CA GLU A 185 -2.53 -2.47 12.65
C GLU A 185 -2.56 -1.06 12.04
N ASN A 186 -3.28 -0.87 10.91
CA ASN A 186 -3.15 0.34 10.09
C ASN A 186 -4.47 1.11 9.86
N TYR A 187 -5.54 0.81 10.60
CA TYR A 187 -6.86 1.41 10.35
C TYR A 187 -6.88 2.95 10.38
N SER A 188 -5.98 3.60 11.12
CA SER A 188 -5.84 5.07 11.14
C SER A 188 -5.30 5.63 9.82
N ILE A 189 -4.31 4.96 9.23
CA ILE A 189 -3.73 5.35 7.94
C ILE A 189 -4.73 5.08 6.82
N ILE A 190 -5.46 3.96 6.92
CA ILE A 190 -6.49 3.57 5.95
C ILE A 190 -7.64 4.57 5.97
N SER A 191 -8.02 5.12 7.13
CA SER A 191 -9.07 6.14 7.19
C SER A 191 -8.71 7.43 6.47
N ASP A 192 -7.43 7.76 6.38
CA ASP A 192 -6.96 8.98 5.71
C ASP A 192 -6.77 8.80 4.19
N ARG A 193 -6.60 7.57 3.71
CA ARG A 193 -6.32 7.23 2.30
C ARG A 193 -7.22 6.13 1.75
N TYR A 194 -8.52 6.18 2.06
CA TYR A 194 -9.47 5.11 1.72
C TYR A 194 -9.58 4.82 0.22
N GLU A 195 -9.39 5.83 -0.64
CA GLU A 195 -9.47 5.70 -2.11
C GLU A 195 -8.33 4.86 -2.69
N ASP A 196 -7.15 4.90 -2.07
CA ASP A 196 -5.95 4.19 -2.51
C ASP A 196 -5.79 2.83 -1.81
N PHE A 197 -6.76 2.42 -0.99
CA PHE A 197 -6.60 1.29 -0.08
C PHE A 197 -6.23 -0.02 -0.79
N GLU A 198 -6.83 -0.31 -1.94
CA GLU A 198 -6.57 -1.54 -2.69
C GLU A 198 -5.12 -1.59 -3.20
N ASP A 199 -4.62 -0.49 -3.79
CA ASP A 199 -3.25 -0.40 -4.29
C ASP A 199 -2.24 -0.45 -3.14
N ILE A 200 -2.54 0.22 -2.01
CA ILE A 200 -1.72 0.16 -0.79
C ILE A 200 -1.70 -1.26 -0.24
N PHE A 201 -2.86 -1.92 -0.13
CA PHE A 201 -2.98 -3.29 0.36
C PHE A 201 -2.15 -4.26 -0.48
N PHE A 202 -2.25 -4.20 -1.81
CA PHE A 202 -1.46 -5.05 -2.68
C PHE A 202 0.04 -4.75 -2.58
N LEU A 203 0.41 -3.47 -2.55
CA LEU A 203 1.79 -3.04 -2.39
C LEU A 203 2.36 -3.57 -1.06
N GLU A 204 1.65 -3.37 0.05
CA GLU A 204 2.05 -3.84 1.38
C GLU A 204 2.08 -5.37 1.47
N PHE A 205 1.13 -6.09 0.87
CA PHE A 205 1.18 -7.54 0.80
C PHE A 205 2.41 -8.03 0.02
N THR A 206 2.74 -7.38 -1.10
CA THR A 206 3.97 -7.70 -1.85
C THR A 206 5.25 -7.31 -1.10
N ASN A 207 5.19 -6.24 -0.31
CA ASN A 207 6.32 -5.68 0.42
C ASN A 207 6.57 -6.32 1.79
N PHE A 208 5.56 -6.90 2.42
CA PHE A 208 5.68 -7.65 3.69
C PHE A 208 6.70 -8.79 3.58
N ARG A 209 6.91 -9.28 2.35
CA ARG A 209 7.94 -10.27 2.00
C ARG A 209 9.37 -9.76 1.94
N ILE A 210 9.56 -8.45 1.81
CA ILE A 210 10.86 -7.86 1.53
C ILE A 210 11.71 -7.85 2.81
N TYR A 211 11.10 -7.62 3.98
CA TYR A 211 11.83 -7.63 5.26
C TYR A 211 11.95 -9.04 5.83
N ASN A 212 12.70 -9.90 5.14
CA ASN A 212 13.21 -11.13 5.74
C ASN A 212 14.58 -10.82 6.36
N ASP A 213 14.86 -11.36 7.55
CA ASP A 213 16.17 -11.27 8.22
C ASP A 213 17.31 -11.62 7.26
N ASP A 214 17.10 -12.58 6.35
CA ASP A 214 18.07 -12.93 5.30
C ASP A 214 18.42 -11.74 4.37
N LEU A 215 17.45 -10.87 4.04
CA LEU A 215 17.68 -9.68 3.21
C LEU A 215 18.43 -8.60 3.99
N ILE A 216 18.02 -8.36 5.24
CA ILE A 216 18.69 -7.40 6.13
C ILE A 216 20.15 -7.81 6.32
N GLU A 217 20.37 -9.09 6.60
CA GLU A 217 21.70 -9.68 6.73
C GLU A 217 22.50 -9.60 5.43
N THR A 218 21.82 -9.74 4.27
CA THR A 218 22.47 -9.57 2.96
C THR A 218 22.95 -8.12 2.79
N ILE A 219 22.15 -7.14 3.19
CA ILE A 219 22.51 -5.71 3.14
C ILE A 219 23.70 -5.44 4.06
N ARG A 220 23.70 -5.96 5.30
CA ARG A 220 24.84 -5.85 6.22
C ARG A 220 26.12 -6.41 5.57
N CYS A 221 26.04 -7.61 4.99
CA CYS A 221 27.17 -8.23 4.32
C CYS A 221 27.71 -7.40 3.14
N ILE A 222 26.82 -6.82 2.34
CA ILE A 222 27.19 -5.92 1.23
C ILE A 222 27.95 -4.69 1.76
N ILE A 223 27.46 -4.10 2.86
CA ILE A 223 28.08 -2.91 3.48
C ILE A 223 29.48 -3.25 4.00
N GLU A 224 29.67 -4.38 4.68
CA GLU A 224 30.97 -4.80 5.20
C GLU A 224 31.97 -5.11 4.07
N ILE A 225 31.52 -5.80 3.02
CA ILE A 225 32.34 -6.04 1.82
C ILE A 225 32.77 -4.69 1.22
N PHE A 226 31.83 -3.76 1.08
CA PHE A 226 32.10 -2.43 0.53
C PHE A 226 33.17 -1.68 1.31
N TYR A 227 33.04 -1.58 2.64
CA TYR A 227 34.00 -0.82 3.46
C TYR A 227 35.40 -1.44 3.52
N LYS A 228 35.52 -2.76 3.30
CA LYS A 228 36.81 -3.45 3.21
C LYS A 228 37.46 -3.30 1.83
N VAL A 229 36.71 -3.52 0.75
CA VAL A 229 37.23 -3.46 -0.62
C VAL A 229 37.43 -2.01 -1.10
N LYS A 230 36.65 -1.07 -0.56
CA LYS A 230 36.68 0.39 -0.80
C LYS A 230 36.52 0.83 -2.26
N THR A 231 36.31 -0.11 -3.18
CA THR A 231 36.14 0.14 -4.61
C THR A 231 34.95 -0.67 -5.11
N TYR A 232 33.95 0.03 -5.65
CA TYR A 232 32.79 -0.60 -6.27
C TYR A 232 32.93 -0.54 -7.79
N THR A 233 33.28 -1.67 -8.41
CA THR A 233 33.43 -1.76 -9.88
C THR A 233 32.35 -2.62 -10.51
N ASN A 234 32.00 -3.76 -9.92
CA ASN A 234 30.96 -4.65 -10.46
C ASN A 234 30.26 -5.46 -9.35
N ILE A 235 28.93 -5.54 -9.41
CA ILE A 235 28.11 -6.34 -8.51
C ILE A 235 28.37 -7.84 -8.62
N LEU A 236 28.91 -8.32 -9.75
CA LEU A 236 29.34 -9.72 -9.89
C LEU A 236 30.46 -10.08 -8.89
N ASN A 237 31.35 -9.13 -8.59
CA ASN A 237 32.49 -9.34 -7.70
C ASN A 237 32.05 -9.53 -6.25
N TYR A 238 30.88 -8.99 -5.86
CA TYR A 238 30.35 -9.13 -4.50
C TYR A 238 30.03 -10.59 -4.14
N LYS A 239 29.71 -11.43 -5.13
CA LYS A 239 29.55 -12.88 -4.88
C LYS A 239 30.87 -13.53 -4.50
N THR A 240 31.95 -13.15 -5.20
CA THR A 240 33.30 -13.64 -4.94
C THR A 240 33.78 -13.15 -3.57
N TYR A 241 33.66 -11.85 -3.28
CA TYR A 241 34.04 -11.29 -1.97
C TYR A 241 33.24 -11.89 -0.82
N PHE A 242 31.94 -12.13 -1.00
CA PHE A 242 31.13 -12.81 0.00
C PHE A 242 31.67 -14.20 0.32
N GLN A 243 32.04 -14.99 -0.69
CA GLN A 243 32.62 -16.32 -0.47
C GLN A 243 34.01 -16.25 0.19
N GLU A 244 34.86 -15.33 -0.26
CA GLU A 244 36.22 -15.16 0.27
C GLU A 244 36.18 -14.72 1.73
N PHE A 245 35.44 -13.66 2.05
CA PHE A 245 35.37 -13.11 3.40
C PHE A 245 34.64 -14.06 4.35
N LYS A 246 33.64 -14.80 3.86
CA LYS A 246 33.01 -15.85 4.67
C LYS A 246 33.98 -16.99 4.98
N LYS A 247 34.83 -17.38 4.03
CA LYS A 247 35.83 -18.44 4.24
C LYS A 247 36.98 -18.00 5.14
N SER A 248 37.41 -16.75 5.05
CA SER A 248 38.49 -16.21 5.91
C SER A 248 38.02 -15.84 7.32
N GLY A 249 36.73 -15.95 7.62
CA GLY A 249 36.16 -15.54 8.92
C GLY A 249 35.99 -14.02 9.07
N GLU A 250 36.26 -13.29 7.99
CA GLU A 250 36.15 -11.84 7.92
C GLU A 250 34.72 -11.31 7.80
N LEU A 251 33.78 -12.20 7.50
CA LEU A 251 32.35 -11.95 7.40
C LEU A 251 31.61 -13.07 8.15
N GLU A 252 31.20 -12.79 9.39
CA GLU A 252 30.47 -13.74 10.22
C GLU A 252 28.99 -13.69 9.86
N THR A 253 28.48 -14.71 9.16
CA THR A 253 27.09 -14.75 8.69
C THR A 253 26.54 -16.17 8.49
N GLY A 254 25.28 -16.37 8.85
CA GLY A 254 24.52 -17.60 8.57
C GLY A 254 24.10 -17.73 7.10
N LEU A 255 24.21 -16.68 6.28
CA LEU A 255 23.71 -16.68 4.90
C LEU A 255 24.44 -17.68 4.00
N SER A 256 23.68 -18.45 3.21
CA SER A 256 24.26 -19.23 2.11
C SER A 256 24.53 -18.33 0.91
N LEU A 257 25.50 -18.72 0.06
CA LEU A 257 25.77 -18.01 -1.20
C LEU A 257 24.54 -17.90 -2.10
N ARG A 258 23.70 -18.94 -2.10
CA ARG A 258 22.45 -18.97 -2.87
C ARG A 258 21.49 -17.89 -2.38
N LYS A 259 21.27 -17.80 -1.06
CA LYS A 259 20.42 -16.77 -0.46
C LYS A 259 20.98 -15.37 -0.71
N PHE A 260 22.27 -15.16 -0.44
CA PHE A 260 22.97 -13.90 -0.72
C PHE A 260 22.80 -13.46 -2.18
N THR A 261 22.94 -14.39 -3.14
CA THR A 261 22.78 -14.09 -4.58
C THR A 261 21.36 -13.68 -4.94
N ILE A 262 20.35 -14.40 -4.43
CA ILE A 262 18.94 -14.08 -4.69
C ILE A 262 18.61 -12.69 -4.14
N ASN A 263 19.00 -12.43 -2.90
CA ASN A 263 18.75 -11.17 -2.21
C ASN A 263 19.51 -10.01 -2.85
N MET A 264 20.76 -10.21 -3.30
CA MET A 264 21.52 -9.20 -4.02
C MET A 264 20.88 -8.83 -5.37
N ASN A 265 20.35 -9.82 -6.11
CA ASN A 265 19.59 -9.54 -7.34
C ASN A 265 18.31 -8.75 -7.05
N TRP A 266 17.64 -9.05 -5.94
CA TRP A 266 16.48 -8.30 -5.49
C TRP A 266 16.84 -6.84 -5.18
N VAL A 267 17.92 -6.61 -4.41
CA VAL A 267 18.41 -5.26 -4.10
C VAL A 267 18.75 -4.50 -5.38
N LYS A 268 19.45 -5.12 -6.33
CA LYS A 268 19.77 -4.50 -7.62
C LYS A 268 18.53 -4.06 -8.41
N LYS A 269 17.43 -4.82 -8.32
CA LYS A 269 16.20 -4.54 -9.07
C LYS A 269 15.34 -3.47 -8.40
N ASN A 270 15.34 -3.41 -7.07
CA ASN A 270 14.37 -2.63 -6.30
C ASN A 270 14.99 -1.50 -5.46
N SER A 271 16.31 -1.37 -5.45
CA SER A 271 17.04 -0.35 -4.69
C SER A 271 18.33 0.06 -5.40
N TYR A 272 18.91 1.16 -4.93
CA TYR A 272 20.22 1.63 -5.35
C TYR A 272 21.13 1.64 -4.13
N ILE A 273 22.12 0.75 -4.12
CA ILE A 273 23.25 0.83 -3.20
C ILE A 273 24.40 1.48 -3.96
N ALA A 274 24.66 2.74 -3.64
CA ALA A 274 25.80 3.47 -4.16
C ALA A 274 26.56 4.11 -2.99
N PRO A 275 27.91 4.17 -3.06
CA PRO A 275 28.65 4.99 -2.12
C PRO A 275 28.24 6.45 -2.27
N SER A 276 27.97 7.10 -1.15
CA SER A 276 27.91 8.56 -1.10
C SER A 276 29.31 9.08 -0.83
N TYR A 277 29.94 9.66 -1.85
CA TYR A 277 31.16 10.43 -1.66
C TYR A 277 30.76 11.86 -1.31
N GLN A 278 31.23 12.34 -0.16
CA GLN A 278 31.03 13.73 0.24
C GLN A 278 32.31 14.50 -0.10
N LEU A 279 32.18 15.53 -0.93
CA LEU A 279 33.25 16.49 -1.16
C LEU A 279 33.30 17.45 0.02
N ASN A 280 34.48 17.62 0.62
CA ASN A 280 34.67 18.66 1.62
C ASN A 280 34.82 20.02 0.93
N TRP A 281 33.73 20.77 0.85
CA TRP A 281 33.69 22.06 0.15
C TRP A 281 34.62 23.09 0.79
N ASN A 282 34.87 23.01 2.11
CA ASN A 282 35.80 23.91 2.81
C ASN A 282 37.24 23.78 2.26
N THR A 283 37.62 22.61 1.74
CA THR A 283 38.96 22.40 1.17
C THR A 283 39.16 22.96 -0.24
N ILE A 284 38.07 23.31 -0.94
CA ILE A 284 38.11 23.67 -2.37
C ILE A 284 37.88 25.19 -2.57
N ASN A 285 37.84 25.97 -1.48
CA ASN A 285 37.63 27.42 -1.54
C ASN A 285 36.40 27.82 -2.40
N VAL A 286 35.28 27.13 -2.15
CA VAL A 286 33.99 27.39 -2.81
C VAL A 286 33.06 28.15 -1.87
N SER A 287 32.17 28.94 -2.45
CA SER A 287 31.05 29.57 -1.77
C SER A 287 29.75 28.89 -2.11
N VAL A 288 28.86 28.81 -1.13
CA VAL A 288 27.52 28.27 -1.29
C VAL A 288 26.52 29.40 -1.19
N ILE A 289 25.73 29.60 -2.24
CA ILE A 289 24.72 30.66 -2.29
C ILE A 289 23.37 30.01 -2.49
N VAL A 290 22.39 30.30 -1.64
CA VAL A 290 21.00 30.02 -1.95
C VAL A 290 20.51 31.07 -2.93
N LEU A 291 20.09 30.62 -4.10
CA LEU A 291 19.64 31.49 -5.18
C LEU A 291 18.13 31.36 -5.35
N PHE A 292 17.46 32.50 -5.46
CA PHE A 292 16.05 32.61 -5.85
C PHE A 292 15.95 33.52 -7.07
N LEU A 293 15.26 33.05 -8.10
CA LEU A 293 15.05 33.74 -9.37
C LEU A 293 13.55 33.80 -9.66
N ARG A 294 13.04 34.98 -9.97
CA ARG A 294 11.69 35.16 -10.50
C ARG A 294 11.78 35.62 -11.94
N PHE A 295 11.34 34.78 -12.86
CA PHE A 295 11.41 35.06 -14.30
C PHE A 295 10.23 35.91 -14.77
N ASN A 296 10.47 36.68 -15.83
CA ASN A 296 9.43 37.45 -16.51
C ASN A 296 8.37 36.50 -17.14
N PRO A 297 7.06 36.70 -16.87
CA PRO A 297 6.00 35.84 -17.39
C PRO A 297 5.91 35.79 -18.91
N LEU A 298 6.42 36.80 -19.60
CA LEU A 298 6.39 36.86 -21.07
C LEU A 298 7.37 35.86 -21.71
N LEU A 299 8.26 35.26 -20.92
CA LEU A 299 9.22 34.29 -21.41
C LEU A 299 8.60 32.90 -21.52
N ASP A 300 8.98 32.21 -22.59
CA ASP A 300 8.63 30.80 -22.77
C ASP A 300 9.27 29.93 -21.68
N LYS A 301 8.43 29.20 -20.94
CA LYS A 301 8.84 28.29 -19.86
C LYS A 301 9.89 27.29 -20.33
N ALA A 302 9.76 26.75 -21.55
CA ALA A 302 10.72 25.78 -22.08
C ALA A 302 12.13 26.36 -22.21
N LYS A 303 12.23 27.64 -22.58
CA LYS A 303 13.52 28.36 -22.65
C LYS A 303 14.10 28.60 -21.26
N ILE A 304 13.26 28.92 -20.26
CA ILE A 304 13.69 29.08 -18.87
C ILE A 304 14.26 27.75 -18.34
N TYR A 305 13.54 26.64 -18.52
CA TYR A 305 14.03 25.32 -18.13
C TYR A 305 15.38 24.98 -18.77
N LYS A 306 15.52 25.22 -20.08
CA LYS A 306 16.77 25.00 -20.80
C LYS A 306 17.91 25.85 -20.23
N MET A 307 17.67 27.13 -19.97
CA MET A 307 18.66 28.04 -19.40
C MET A 307 19.11 27.59 -18.00
N VAL A 308 18.15 27.27 -17.13
CA VAL A 308 18.44 26.83 -15.75
C VAL A 308 19.23 25.53 -15.73
N ASN A 309 18.89 24.56 -16.59
CA ASN A 309 19.63 23.30 -16.70
C ASN A 309 21.05 23.47 -17.26
N GLN A 310 21.35 24.61 -17.88
CA GLN A 310 22.67 24.96 -18.40
C GLN A 310 23.42 25.96 -17.51
N PHE A 311 22.81 26.38 -16.39
CA PHE A 311 23.42 27.34 -15.47
C PHE A 311 24.61 26.67 -14.77
N PRO A 312 25.86 27.11 -15.01
CA PRO A 312 27.02 26.56 -14.31
C PRO A 312 26.90 26.72 -12.81
N PHE A 313 27.38 25.72 -12.07
CA PHE A 313 27.42 25.70 -10.60
C PHE A 313 26.06 25.67 -9.88
N PHE A 314 24.93 25.70 -10.61
CA PHE A 314 23.60 25.63 -10.02
C PHE A 314 23.17 24.18 -9.83
N ILE A 315 22.94 23.81 -8.56
CA ILE A 315 22.58 22.46 -8.15
C ILE A 315 21.17 22.44 -7.55
N SER A 316 20.49 21.32 -7.77
CA SER A 316 19.15 21.04 -7.24
C SER A 316 18.12 22.15 -7.50
N PRO A 317 17.91 22.57 -8.77
CA PRO A 317 16.91 23.57 -9.10
C PRO A 317 15.50 23.07 -8.73
N LYS A 318 14.76 23.88 -8.00
CA LYS A 318 13.35 23.70 -7.68
C LYS A 318 12.53 24.76 -8.38
N PHE A 319 11.55 24.31 -9.15
CA PHE A 319 10.65 25.17 -9.91
C PHE A 319 9.31 25.27 -9.20
N SER A 320 8.79 26.48 -9.08
CA SER A 320 7.46 26.75 -8.57
C SER A 320 6.76 27.76 -9.46
N HIS A 321 5.48 27.55 -9.73
CA HIS A 321 4.67 28.42 -10.57
C HIS A 321 3.71 29.16 -9.66
N ASP A 322 3.69 30.48 -9.75
CA ASP A 322 2.54 31.25 -9.28
C ASP A 322 1.70 31.70 -10.49
N SER A 323 0.54 32.32 -10.23
CA SER A 323 -0.39 32.76 -11.29
C SER A 323 0.22 33.77 -12.27
N PHE A 324 1.41 34.31 -12.00
CA PHE A 324 2.02 35.42 -12.73
C PHE A 324 3.49 35.23 -13.11
N ALA A 325 4.20 34.21 -12.63
CA ALA A 325 5.62 34.02 -12.90
C ALA A 325 6.10 32.59 -12.63
N LEU A 326 7.22 32.24 -13.25
CA LEU A 326 8.00 31.06 -12.92
C LEU A 326 9.08 31.46 -11.90
N ASN A 327 9.03 30.86 -10.71
CA ASN A 327 10.02 31.03 -9.66
C ASN A 327 10.95 29.81 -9.64
N VAL A 328 12.25 30.05 -9.55
CA VAL A 328 13.29 29.02 -9.47
C VAL A 328 14.12 29.26 -8.23
N SER A 329 14.34 28.22 -7.44
CA SER A 329 15.21 28.28 -6.26
C SER A 329 16.21 27.12 -6.27
N GLY A 330 17.36 27.28 -5.66
CA GLY A 330 18.35 26.21 -5.57
C GLY A 330 19.64 26.69 -4.92
N TYR A 331 20.71 25.93 -5.06
CA TYR A 331 22.02 26.29 -4.53
C TYR A 331 23.01 26.52 -5.65
N VAL A 332 23.85 27.54 -5.52
CA VAL A 332 25.01 27.76 -6.37
C VAL A 332 26.25 27.42 -5.57
N VAL A 333 27.04 26.47 -6.07
CA VAL A 333 28.28 26.01 -5.44
C VAL A 333 29.44 26.37 -6.36
N ILE A 334 30.01 27.53 -6.11
CA ILE A 334 30.90 28.21 -7.05
C ILE A 334 32.25 28.51 -6.40
N PRO A 335 33.38 28.33 -7.11
CA PRO A 335 34.67 28.82 -6.62
C PRO A 335 34.62 30.32 -6.32
N THR A 336 35.19 30.74 -5.19
CA THR A 336 35.13 32.13 -4.72
C THR A 336 35.64 33.13 -5.76
N ILE A 337 36.59 32.72 -6.62
CA ILE A 337 37.13 33.54 -7.71
C ILE A 337 36.09 33.99 -8.74
N TYR A 338 34.98 33.26 -8.91
CA TYR A 338 33.93 33.57 -9.90
C TYR A 338 32.72 34.30 -9.30
N LEU A 339 32.74 34.65 -8.00
CA LEU A 339 31.60 35.32 -7.35
C LEU A 339 31.21 36.64 -8.03
N ASN A 340 32.21 37.43 -8.45
CA ASN A 340 31.95 38.70 -9.11
C ASN A 340 31.31 38.50 -10.49
N ASP A 341 31.76 37.50 -11.25
CA ASP A 341 31.19 37.17 -12.56
C ASP A 341 29.77 36.65 -12.43
N PHE A 342 29.49 35.87 -11.38
CA PHE A 342 28.15 35.39 -11.05
C PHE A 342 27.19 36.54 -10.73
N ASN A 343 27.59 37.49 -9.89
CA ASN A 343 26.75 38.65 -9.57
C ASN A 343 26.46 39.49 -10.83
N LYS A 344 27.48 39.78 -11.64
CA LYS A 344 27.32 40.49 -12.93
C LYS A 344 26.39 39.75 -13.88
N PHE A 345 26.45 38.42 -13.90
CA PHE A 345 25.57 37.61 -14.72
C PHE A 345 24.10 37.78 -14.29
N LEU A 346 23.80 37.74 -13.00
CA LEU A 346 22.44 37.96 -12.49
C LEU A 346 21.93 39.38 -12.75
N GLU A 347 22.78 40.38 -12.54
CA GLU A 347 22.48 41.78 -12.86
C GLU A 347 22.11 41.92 -14.35
N ARG A 348 22.91 41.34 -15.25
CA ARG A 348 22.60 41.35 -16.70
C ARG A 348 21.29 40.65 -17.05
N LEU A 349 20.97 39.54 -16.38
CA LEU A 349 19.69 38.85 -16.61
C LEU A 349 18.50 39.73 -16.20
N GLU A 350 18.64 40.53 -15.14
CA GLU A 350 17.63 41.49 -14.72
C GLU A 350 17.56 42.70 -15.68
N GLU A 351 18.72 43.27 -16.06
CA GLU A 351 18.80 44.38 -17.03
C GLU A 351 18.19 44.04 -18.38
N PHE A 352 18.40 42.81 -18.88
CA PHE A 352 17.81 42.34 -20.13
C PHE A 352 16.34 41.89 -19.98
N GLY A 353 15.76 42.04 -18.79
CA GLY A 353 14.34 41.74 -18.53
C GLY A 353 14.02 40.25 -18.48
N TYR A 354 15.03 39.37 -18.35
CA TYR A 354 14.80 37.94 -18.16
C TYR A 354 14.27 37.65 -16.76
N LEU A 355 14.82 38.35 -15.76
CA LEU A 355 14.42 38.27 -14.37
C LEU A 355 13.61 39.51 -13.99
N ILE A 356 12.52 39.29 -13.24
CA ILE A 356 11.82 40.36 -12.52
C ILE A 356 12.55 40.68 -11.22
N ARG A 357 13.11 39.65 -10.58
CA ARG A 357 13.76 39.75 -9.28
C ARG A 357 14.68 38.57 -9.05
N HIS A 358 15.77 38.81 -8.33
CA HIS A 358 16.60 37.74 -7.78
C HIS A 358 16.96 38.00 -6.30
N HIS A 359 17.28 36.92 -5.58
CA HIS A 359 17.84 36.98 -4.23
C HIS A 359 18.95 35.97 -4.07
N CYS A 360 20.05 36.41 -3.45
CA CYS A 360 21.19 35.60 -3.10
C CYS A 360 21.37 35.62 -1.58
N LEU A 361 21.47 34.44 -0.96
CA LEU A 361 21.84 34.29 0.44
C LEU A 361 23.13 33.48 0.50
N LEU A 362 24.23 34.14 0.88
CA LEU A 362 25.50 33.45 1.11
C LEU A 362 25.39 32.60 2.38
N ILE A 363 25.65 31.31 2.27
CA ILE A 363 25.79 30.42 3.41
C ILE A 363 27.25 30.46 3.83
N ASN A 364 27.55 31.15 4.93
CA ASN A 364 28.88 31.11 5.53
C ASN A 364 29.12 29.72 6.10
N THR A 365 29.95 28.93 5.43
CA THR A 365 30.50 27.69 5.97
C THR A 365 31.67 28.06 6.88
N HIS A 366 31.48 28.01 8.20
CA HIS A 366 32.56 28.11 9.17
C HIS A 366 33.39 26.82 9.23
#